data_AF-G7ZG62-F1
#
_entry.id   AF-G7ZG62-F1
#
_cell.length_a   1.000
_cell.length_b   1.000
_cell.length_c   1.000
_cell.angle_alpha   90.00
_cell.angle_beta   90.00
_cell.angle_gamma   90.00
#
_symmetry.space_group_name_H-M   'P 1'
#
loop_
_entity.id
_entity.type
_entity.pdbx_description
1 polymer ?
#
loop_
_entity_poly.entity_id
_entity_poly.type
_entity_poly.pdbx_seq_one_letter_code
_entity_poly.pdbx_strand_id
1 'polypeptide(L)'
;MCLLHHFRTSLLVPPSIHWDAARVSTINTAVICNHGLSIGRRFLKHFALHNAGNEVLHRHGEVTTRKQFRIPRFLRLHPWQQGRAAGASPNSLGNPPPVAGPQQTAGATMLPKTFSDRNVSVLGLGYVGLTLAVAMADAGFQVHGVEVRQDVLDKLGQGNPHFHEPGLTEKLRHVIARGRFTFSRNQQDSSKASVFIITVGTPLGKDGRVRTDMIEAATRQVASCLHDGDLVILRSTVKLGTTRNVVAPILRATGKQFDIAFCPERTLEGQALLELNQLPQIIGAESLDVATRAAQIFGFLTPTTVKVSTLETAELIKLVDNTYRDVTFAFSNEIAKLCNAMEISAVEVARAGKLGYPRTNLPLPGPVGGPCLEKDPHILIEAAREVGVEMAITAAGRLVNESQPVEVADFLGKLAHSMQGFPEVPTISLMGLAFKGRPATDDLRGTMAKPVLEELRQRFPTARLRGFDAVVRPDDIRSFGLEPAANMTEAVSGANLAVILNNHPVFTSMPLPDLAERMDRPGVIYDFWNNFNSRDVDLPDGTAYVALGSHGAARYAHVA
;
A
#
# COMPACT_ATOMS: atom_id res chain seq x y z
N MET A 1 25.87 45.41 5.05
CA MET A 1 26.09 46.85 5.28
C MET A 1 24.75 47.57 5.16
N CYS A 2 24.28 48.16 6.28
CA CYS A 2 23.41 49.35 6.48
C CYS A 2 22.23 49.63 5.51
N LEU A 3 21.00 50.03 5.88
CA LEU A 3 20.32 50.60 7.07
C LEU A 3 18.80 50.30 6.89
N LEU A 4 18.02 49.78 7.85
CA LEU A 4 17.32 50.45 8.98
C LEU A 4 16.44 51.67 8.65
N HIS A 5 15.11 51.48 8.63
CA HIS A 5 14.15 52.49 9.11
C HIS A 5 12.92 51.89 9.80
N HIS A 6 12.67 52.40 11.01
CA HIS A 6 11.56 52.14 11.91
C HIS A 6 10.29 52.91 11.50
N PHE A 7 9.11 52.34 11.77
CA PHE A 7 7.96 53.12 12.22
C PHE A 7 7.24 52.40 13.37
N ARG A 8 7.21 53.05 14.54
CA ARG A 8 6.33 52.78 15.68
C ARG A 8 5.11 53.70 15.56
N THR A 9 3.93 53.19 15.86
CA THR A 9 2.86 53.97 16.48
C THR A 9 2.10 53.09 17.46
N SER A 10 1.95 53.62 18.67
CA SER A 10 1.33 53.02 19.86
C SER A 10 -0.09 53.57 20.05
N LEU A 11 -0.81 53.00 21.04
CA LEU A 11 -1.98 53.54 21.79
C LEU A 11 -3.34 53.35 21.08
N LEU A 12 -4.43 52.81 21.67
CA LEU A 12 -4.93 52.78 23.05
C LEU A 12 -5.89 51.58 23.31
N VAL A 13 -5.95 51.14 24.57
CA VAL A 13 -6.99 50.31 25.24
C VAL A 13 -7.82 51.26 26.12
N PRO A 14 -9.17 51.11 26.28
CA PRO A 14 -9.77 50.55 27.53
C PRO A 14 -11.23 49.98 27.34
N PRO A 15 -12.03 49.66 28.39
CA PRO A 15 -11.92 48.44 29.23
C PRO A 15 -13.26 47.67 29.46
N SER A 16 -13.13 46.43 29.97
CA SER A 16 -14.00 45.65 30.88
C SER A 16 -15.53 45.92 31.01
N ILE A 17 -16.34 44.86 30.83
CA ILE A 17 -17.57 44.61 31.61
C ILE A 17 -17.67 43.10 31.95
N HIS A 18 -17.72 42.81 33.26
CA HIS A 18 -18.13 41.55 33.88
C HIS A 18 -19.65 41.34 33.78
N TRP A 19 -20.11 40.09 33.66
CA TRP A 19 -21.26 39.58 34.45
C TRP A 19 -21.14 38.06 34.65
N ASP A 20 -21.55 37.65 35.85
CA ASP A 20 -21.34 36.37 36.49
C ASP A 20 -22.65 35.55 36.56
N ALA A 21 -22.48 34.23 36.62
CA ALA A 21 -23.32 33.18 37.22
C ALA A 21 -24.86 33.07 37.04
N ALA A 22 -25.24 31.90 36.49
CA ALA A 22 -26.13 30.87 37.09
C ALA A 22 -27.66 30.88 36.92
N ARG A 23 -28.17 29.73 36.41
CA ARG A 23 -29.26 28.82 36.88
C ARG A 23 -30.21 28.34 35.75
N VAL A 24 -30.15 27.03 35.46
CA VAL A 24 -31.19 25.99 35.72
C VAL A 24 -32.54 26.23 35.02
N SER A 25 -32.87 25.40 34.01
CA SER A 25 -33.91 24.35 34.11
C SER A 25 -34.21 23.71 32.74
N THR A 26 -34.18 22.37 32.74
CA THR A 26 -35.01 21.43 31.99
C THR A 26 -36.22 22.00 31.22
N ILE A 27 -36.42 21.58 29.96
CA ILE A 27 -37.61 20.85 29.50
C ILE A 27 -37.36 20.26 28.10
N ASN A 28 -37.89 19.06 27.95
CA ASN A 28 -37.77 18.12 26.85
C ASN A 28 -38.97 18.29 25.88
N THR A 29 -38.81 17.76 24.67
CA THR A 29 -39.87 17.24 23.76
C THR A 29 -40.48 18.17 22.68
N ALA A 30 -40.10 17.86 21.44
CA ALA A 30 -40.87 17.75 20.18
C ALA A 30 -41.95 18.78 19.81
N VAL A 31 -41.92 19.25 18.56
CA VAL A 31 -42.79 18.79 17.46
C VAL A 31 -42.44 19.54 16.17
N ILE A 32 -42.29 18.76 15.10
CA ILE A 32 -42.18 19.15 13.70
C ILE A 32 -43.57 19.54 13.17
N CYS A 33 -43.71 20.64 12.44
CA CYS A 33 -44.38 20.65 11.13
C CYS A 33 -44.36 22.01 10.40
N ASN A 34 -43.83 21.95 9.16
CA ASN A 34 -44.28 22.60 7.93
C ASN A 34 -44.43 24.13 7.83
N HIS A 35 -43.63 24.73 6.95
CA HIS A 35 -43.99 25.53 5.75
C HIS A 35 -42.64 25.84 5.04
N GLY A 36 -42.39 25.69 3.75
CA GLY A 36 -43.24 25.94 2.58
C GLY A 36 -42.70 27.18 1.84
N LEU A 37 -41.92 26.97 0.77
CA LEU A 37 -41.68 27.86 -0.39
C LEU A 37 -41.28 29.34 -0.16
N SER A 38 -40.05 29.69 -0.55
CA SER A 38 -39.74 30.71 -1.58
C SER A 38 -38.27 31.14 -1.52
N ILE A 39 -37.48 30.81 -2.56
CA ILE A 39 -36.21 31.51 -2.83
C ILE A 39 -36.21 31.84 -4.31
N GLY A 40 -36.47 33.12 -4.59
CA GLY A 40 -36.38 33.72 -5.90
C GLY A 40 -35.87 35.15 -5.78
N ARG A 41 -34.72 35.39 -6.41
CA ARG A 41 -34.12 36.69 -6.80
C ARG A 41 -33.39 37.53 -5.73
N ARG A 42 -32.08 37.66 -5.97
CA ARG A 42 -31.18 38.84 -5.90
C ARG A 42 -29.81 38.28 -5.46
N PHE A 43 -28.77 38.32 -6.29
CA PHE A 43 -27.94 39.50 -6.53
C PHE A 43 -26.97 39.21 -7.69
N LEU A 44 -26.95 40.08 -8.71
CA LEU A 44 -25.81 40.23 -9.61
C LEU A 44 -25.89 41.63 -10.24
N LYS A 45 -24.92 42.49 -9.92
CA LYS A 45 -24.56 43.68 -10.70
C LYS A 45 -23.18 44.22 -10.27
N HIS A 46 -22.42 44.64 -11.28
CA HIS A 46 -21.07 45.23 -11.32
C HIS A 46 -19.96 44.20 -11.63
N PHE A 47 -19.15 44.29 -12.69
CA PHE A 47 -18.72 45.40 -13.55
C PHE A 47 -18.50 44.94 -15.02
N ALA A 48 -18.71 45.84 -15.98
CA ALA A 48 -18.35 45.71 -17.41
C ALA A 48 -16.89 46.19 -17.63
N LEU A 49 -16.09 45.80 -18.64
CA LEU A 49 -16.15 46.12 -20.07
C LEU A 49 -14.90 45.50 -20.76
N HIS A 50 -15.06 44.85 -21.93
CA HIS A 50 -14.28 45.11 -23.15
C HIS A 50 -14.86 44.34 -24.35
N ASN A 51 -15.19 45.09 -25.42
CA ASN A 51 -15.59 44.67 -26.77
C ASN A 51 -14.51 43.81 -27.45
N ALA A 52 -14.69 43.02 -28.51
CA ALA A 52 -15.59 42.96 -29.67
C ALA A 52 -15.55 41.48 -30.17
N GLY A 53 -16.43 40.88 -30.97
CA GLY A 53 -17.42 41.31 -31.94
C GLY A 53 -17.50 40.17 -32.97
N ASN A 54 -18.66 39.52 -33.12
CA ASN A 54 -19.15 38.94 -34.39
C ASN A 54 -20.53 38.30 -34.17
N GLU A 55 -21.51 38.94 -34.78
CA GLU A 55 -22.86 38.41 -35.01
C GLU A 55 -22.85 37.38 -36.14
N VAL A 56 -23.84 36.47 -36.12
CA VAL A 56 -24.90 36.35 -37.16
C VAL A 56 -25.54 34.95 -37.08
N LEU A 57 -26.69 34.93 -36.40
CA LEU A 57 -28.00 34.40 -36.78
C LEU A 57 -28.15 33.03 -37.49
N HIS A 58 -28.77 32.12 -36.73
CA HIS A 58 -29.68 31.06 -37.18
C HIS A 58 -30.90 31.62 -37.96
N ARG A 59 -31.32 30.88 -39.01
CA ARG A 59 -32.67 30.96 -39.58
C ARG A 59 -33.58 29.94 -38.88
N HIS A 60 -34.71 30.42 -38.35
CA HIS A 60 -35.87 29.60 -37.99
C HIS A 60 -36.96 29.76 -39.06
N GLY A 61 -37.59 28.64 -39.41
CA GLY A 61 -38.84 28.58 -40.16
C GLY A 61 -39.97 28.06 -39.25
N GLU A 62 -41.04 28.84 -39.25
CA GLU A 62 -42.44 28.66 -38.83
C GLU A 62 -43.08 27.30 -39.23
N VAL A 63 -44.24 26.79 -38.76
CA VAL A 63 -45.31 27.15 -37.79
C VAL A 63 -46.27 25.94 -37.68
N THR A 64 -46.82 25.72 -36.47
CA THR A 64 -48.10 25.03 -36.08
C THR A 64 -48.53 23.66 -36.64
N THR A 65 -48.96 22.74 -35.77
CA THR A 65 -50.38 22.45 -35.43
C THR A 65 -50.55 21.21 -34.53
N ARG A 66 -51.65 21.21 -33.76
CA ARG A 66 -52.16 20.21 -32.80
C ARG A 66 -52.15 18.75 -33.26
N LYS A 67 -51.88 17.81 -32.34
CA LYS A 67 -52.73 16.61 -32.07
C LYS A 67 -52.30 15.86 -30.80
N GLN A 68 -53.29 15.46 -30.00
CA GLN A 68 -53.19 14.61 -28.81
C GLN A 68 -52.64 13.21 -29.16
N PHE A 69 -51.82 12.61 -28.28
CA PHE A 69 -51.76 11.15 -28.12
C PHE A 69 -51.38 10.71 -26.69
N ARG A 70 -51.95 9.57 -26.30
CA ARG A 70 -52.06 8.93 -24.98
C ARG A 70 -50.74 8.39 -24.39
N ILE A 71 -50.64 8.37 -23.06
CA ILE A 71 -49.61 7.65 -22.30
C ILE A 71 -50.20 6.30 -21.81
N PRO A 72 -49.53 5.15 -22.01
CA PRO A 72 -49.98 3.88 -21.42
C PRO A 72 -49.52 3.74 -19.96
N ARG A 73 -50.45 3.28 -19.10
CA ARG A 73 -50.22 2.77 -17.75
C ARG A 73 -49.43 1.47 -17.79
N PHE A 74 -48.35 1.36 -17.02
CA PHE A 74 -47.97 0.14 -16.27
C PHE A 74 -46.87 0.45 -15.26
N LEU A 75 -47.18 0.40 -13.97
CA LEU A 75 -46.40 -0.28 -12.91
C LEU A 75 -47.08 -0.05 -11.55
N ARG A 76 -47.49 -1.16 -10.94
CA ARG A 76 -48.11 -1.24 -9.61
C ARG A 76 -47.05 -0.97 -8.55
N LEU A 77 -47.36 -0.10 -7.59
CA LEU A 77 -46.62 0.04 -6.33
C LEU A 77 -47.24 -0.92 -5.30
N HIS A 78 -46.41 -1.75 -4.68
CA HIS A 78 -46.76 -2.50 -3.47
C HIS A 78 -46.31 -1.70 -2.23
N PRO A 79 -47.15 -1.59 -1.19
CA PRO A 79 -46.81 -0.82 0.01
C PRO A 79 -45.92 -1.64 0.98
N TRP A 80 -44.94 -0.94 1.55
CA TRP A 80 -44.05 -1.42 2.61
C TRP A 80 -44.80 -1.64 3.92
N GLN A 81 -44.70 -2.84 4.48
CA GLN A 81 -45.16 -3.16 5.84
C GLN A 81 -44.06 -2.85 6.87
N GLN A 82 -44.44 -2.15 7.93
CA GLN A 82 -43.62 -1.90 9.12
C GLN A 82 -43.53 -3.17 9.98
N GLY A 83 -42.30 -3.65 10.23
CA GLY A 83 -41.99 -4.70 11.19
C GLY A 83 -41.22 -4.13 12.38
N ARG A 84 -41.71 -4.41 13.59
CA ARG A 84 -41.22 -3.94 14.90
C ARG A 84 -39.78 -4.37 15.19
N ALA A 85 -38.98 -3.47 15.76
CA ALA A 85 -37.69 -3.77 16.36
C ALA A 85 -37.85 -4.24 17.81
N ALA A 86 -37.26 -5.39 18.14
CA ALA A 86 -36.98 -5.83 19.50
C ALA A 86 -35.45 -6.05 19.61
N GLY A 87 -34.90 -5.73 20.79
CA GLY A 87 -33.50 -5.38 21.01
C GLY A 87 -32.44 -6.45 20.69
N ALA A 88 -31.25 -5.95 20.34
CA ALA A 88 -30.00 -6.69 20.33
C ALA A 88 -28.81 -5.74 20.65
N SER A 89 -27.88 -6.28 21.43
CA SER A 89 -26.66 -5.68 22.01
C SER A 89 -25.71 -4.98 21.02
N PRO A 90 -24.97 -3.92 21.41
CA PRO A 90 -23.97 -3.27 20.57
C PRO A 90 -22.62 -4.00 20.66
N ASN A 91 -22.47 -5.11 19.94
CA ASN A 91 -21.15 -5.72 19.73
C ASN A 91 -21.17 -6.73 18.56
N SER A 92 -21.47 -6.27 17.35
CA SER A 92 -21.26 -7.03 16.11
C SER A 92 -21.59 -6.19 14.87
N LEU A 93 -20.75 -5.19 14.55
CA LEU A 93 -20.87 -4.48 13.26
C LEU A 93 -19.91 -5.06 12.23
N GLY A 94 -20.50 -6.01 11.51
CA GLY A 94 -20.24 -6.51 10.17
C GLY A 94 -19.12 -5.89 9.35
N ASN A 95 -18.21 -6.77 8.93
CA ASN A 95 -17.42 -6.64 7.71
C ASN A 95 -18.32 -6.24 6.51
N PRO A 96 -17.76 -5.63 5.45
CA PRO A 96 -18.45 -5.46 4.17
C PRO A 96 -19.08 -6.79 3.72
N PRO A 97 -20.17 -6.75 2.91
CA PRO A 97 -20.86 -7.97 2.49
C PRO A 97 -19.83 -8.97 1.97
N PRO A 98 -19.94 -10.26 2.34
CA PRO A 98 -19.01 -11.26 1.87
C PRO A 98 -19.03 -11.21 0.34
N VAL A 99 -17.87 -10.98 -0.26
CA VAL A 99 -17.61 -11.49 -1.60
C VAL A 99 -18.08 -12.93 -1.55
N ALA A 100 -19.01 -13.29 -2.43
CA ALA A 100 -19.60 -14.62 -2.48
C ALA A 100 -18.51 -15.66 -2.17
N GLY A 101 -18.75 -16.46 -1.13
CA GLY A 101 -17.77 -17.42 -0.63
C GLY A 101 -17.20 -18.26 -1.77
N PRO A 102 -15.98 -18.81 -1.62
CA PRO A 102 -15.35 -19.56 -2.69
C PRO A 102 -16.31 -20.65 -3.13
N GLN A 103 -16.87 -20.49 -4.34
CA GLN A 103 -17.31 -21.64 -5.09
C GLN A 103 -16.10 -22.57 -5.09
N GLN A 104 -16.30 -23.75 -4.52
CA GLN A 104 -15.35 -24.84 -4.56
C GLN A 104 -14.70 -24.82 -5.94
N THR A 105 -13.38 -24.62 -5.91
CA THR A 105 -12.48 -24.56 -7.05
C THR A 105 -13.05 -25.32 -8.24
N ALA A 106 -13.42 -24.60 -9.29
CA ALA A 106 -13.43 -25.18 -10.63
C ALA A 106 -12.12 -25.97 -10.74
N GLY A 107 -12.22 -27.29 -10.90
CA GLY A 107 -11.06 -28.16 -10.97
C GLY A 107 -10.07 -27.56 -11.95
N ALA A 108 -8.79 -27.49 -11.56
CA ALA A 108 -7.71 -26.98 -12.39
C ALA A 108 -7.93 -27.48 -13.82
N THR A 109 -8.25 -26.56 -14.73
CA THR A 109 -8.50 -26.92 -16.12
C THR A 109 -7.18 -27.46 -16.63
N MET A 110 -7.06 -28.79 -16.75
CA MET A 110 -5.80 -29.40 -17.12
C MET A 110 -5.37 -28.84 -18.47
N LEU A 111 -4.16 -28.28 -18.51
CA LEU A 111 -3.57 -27.72 -19.72
C LEU A 111 -3.68 -28.75 -20.87
N PRO A 112 -4.45 -28.45 -21.94
CA PRO A 112 -4.69 -29.40 -23.02
C PRO A 112 -3.39 -29.88 -23.65
N LYS A 113 -3.35 -31.13 -24.09
CA LYS A 113 -2.15 -31.67 -24.76
C LYS A 113 -1.77 -30.92 -26.04
N THR A 114 -2.76 -30.29 -26.66
CA THR A 114 -2.66 -29.52 -27.90
C THR A 114 -2.26 -28.07 -27.69
N PHE A 115 -2.18 -27.56 -26.45
CA PHE A 115 -1.71 -26.20 -26.21
C PHE A 115 -0.23 -26.12 -26.56
N SER A 116 0.19 -25.16 -27.39
CA SER A 116 1.57 -25.07 -27.89
C SER A 116 2.53 -24.49 -26.85
N ASP A 117 2.11 -23.47 -26.11
CA ASP A 117 2.94 -22.72 -25.17
C ASP A 117 3.03 -23.37 -23.78
N ARG A 118 3.37 -24.66 -23.74
CA ARG A 118 3.44 -25.44 -22.48
C ARG A 118 4.73 -25.25 -21.71
N ASN A 119 5.81 -24.95 -22.42
CA ASN A 119 7.15 -24.89 -21.87
C ASN A 119 7.49 -23.43 -21.59
N VAL A 120 7.58 -23.09 -20.31
CA VAL A 120 7.75 -21.71 -19.84
C VAL A 120 9.08 -21.63 -19.12
N SER A 121 9.86 -20.61 -19.40
CA SER A 121 11.01 -20.25 -18.57
C SER A 121 10.75 -18.96 -17.80
N VAL A 122 11.02 -18.99 -16.50
CA VAL A 122 10.86 -17.83 -15.61
C VAL A 122 12.24 -17.37 -15.15
N LEU A 123 12.63 -16.15 -15.52
CA LEU A 123 13.94 -15.58 -15.23
C LEU A 123 13.88 -14.69 -13.98
N GLY A 124 14.63 -15.10 -12.95
CA GLY A 124 14.65 -14.52 -11.62
C GLY A 124 13.63 -15.20 -10.71
N LEU A 125 14.10 -15.97 -9.72
CA LEU A 125 13.26 -16.73 -8.79
C LEU A 125 13.13 -16.01 -7.43
N GLY A 126 13.10 -14.68 -7.47
CA GLY A 126 12.67 -13.87 -6.33
C GLY A 126 11.17 -14.07 -6.03
N TYR A 127 10.62 -13.19 -5.18
CA TYR A 127 9.23 -13.28 -4.72
C TYR A 127 8.21 -13.50 -5.86
N VAL A 128 8.25 -12.63 -6.87
CA VAL A 128 7.33 -12.67 -8.03
C VAL A 128 7.57 -13.91 -8.89
N GLY A 129 8.83 -14.19 -9.23
CA GLY A 129 9.15 -15.27 -10.17
C GLY A 129 8.89 -16.65 -9.59
N LEU A 130 9.26 -16.91 -8.33
CA LEU A 130 9.05 -18.20 -7.70
C LEU A 130 7.57 -18.51 -7.48
N THR A 131 6.77 -17.54 -7.02
CA THR A 131 5.33 -17.73 -6.83
C THR A 131 4.62 -17.98 -8.17
N LEU A 132 4.97 -17.23 -9.21
CA LEU A 132 4.45 -17.46 -10.56
C LEU A 132 4.86 -18.82 -11.13
N ALA A 133 6.15 -19.18 -11.02
CA ALA A 133 6.67 -20.44 -11.54
C ALA A 133 5.98 -21.65 -10.90
N VAL A 134 5.78 -21.61 -9.57
CA VAL A 134 5.07 -22.66 -8.84
C VAL A 134 3.59 -22.70 -9.23
N ALA A 135 2.92 -21.55 -9.34
CA ALA A 135 1.51 -21.49 -9.78
C ALA A 135 1.31 -22.05 -11.21
N MET A 136 2.20 -21.70 -12.14
CA MET A 136 2.17 -22.23 -13.51
C MET A 136 2.44 -23.73 -13.56
N ALA A 137 3.44 -24.23 -12.82
CA ALA A 137 3.71 -25.66 -12.77
C ALA A 137 2.55 -26.46 -12.16
N ASP A 138 1.87 -25.90 -11.14
CA ASP A 138 0.68 -26.48 -10.52
C ASP A 138 -0.49 -26.56 -11.52
N ALA A 139 -0.68 -25.51 -12.33
CA ALA A 139 -1.65 -25.45 -13.42
C ALA A 139 -1.34 -26.41 -14.61
N GLY A 140 -0.14 -26.99 -14.66
CA GLY A 140 0.22 -28.03 -15.63
C GLY A 140 1.19 -27.59 -16.73
N PHE A 141 1.77 -26.40 -16.64
CA PHE A 141 2.90 -26.00 -17.47
C PHE A 141 4.17 -26.77 -17.09
N GLN A 142 5.08 -26.90 -18.06
CA GLN A 142 6.45 -27.35 -17.80
C GLN A 142 7.31 -26.10 -17.61
N VAL A 143 7.71 -25.84 -16.37
CA VAL A 143 8.38 -24.59 -15.99
C VAL A 143 9.86 -24.84 -15.71
N HIS A 144 10.74 -24.02 -16.30
CA HIS A 144 12.15 -23.94 -15.96
C HIS A 144 12.50 -22.57 -15.36
N GLY A 145 12.84 -22.55 -14.08
CA GLY A 145 13.27 -21.35 -13.37
C GLY A 145 14.76 -21.07 -13.55
N VAL A 146 15.14 -19.82 -13.78
CA VAL A 146 16.54 -19.41 -13.89
C VAL A 146 16.85 -18.41 -12.77
N GLU A 147 17.87 -18.72 -11.97
CA GLU A 147 18.28 -17.88 -10.85
C GLU A 147 19.81 -17.84 -10.71
N VAL A 148 20.38 -16.64 -10.65
CA VAL A 148 21.83 -16.44 -10.62
C VAL A 148 22.44 -16.69 -9.24
N ARG A 149 21.62 -16.61 -8.19
CA ARG A 149 22.02 -16.79 -6.80
C ARG A 149 22.06 -18.27 -6.41
N GLN A 150 23.26 -18.77 -6.13
CA GLN A 150 23.44 -20.17 -5.71
C GLN A 150 22.72 -20.49 -4.40
N ASP A 151 22.71 -19.55 -3.45
CA ASP A 151 22.04 -19.74 -2.15
C ASP A 151 20.52 -19.93 -2.27
N VAL A 152 19.92 -19.36 -3.33
CA VAL A 152 18.51 -19.60 -3.69
C VAL A 152 18.35 -21.01 -4.24
N LEU A 153 19.15 -21.37 -5.23
CA LEU A 153 19.09 -22.68 -5.88
C LEU A 153 19.27 -23.82 -4.87
N ASP A 154 20.19 -23.67 -3.91
CA ASP A 154 20.44 -24.68 -2.87
C ASP A 154 19.21 -24.89 -1.97
N LYS A 155 18.55 -23.80 -1.55
CA LYS A 155 17.29 -23.87 -0.78
C LYS A 155 16.18 -24.54 -1.58
N LEU A 156 16.02 -24.15 -2.85
CA LEU A 156 15.02 -24.75 -3.74
C LEU A 156 15.30 -26.25 -3.98
N GLY A 157 16.57 -26.65 -4.09
CA GLY A 157 17.02 -28.04 -4.20
C GLY A 157 16.64 -28.89 -2.99
N GLN A 158 16.53 -28.27 -1.82
CA GLN A 158 16.04 -28.89 -0.58
C GLN A 158 14.50 -28.84 -0.47
N GLY A 159 13.80 -28.35 -1.50
CA GLY A 159 12.35 -28.20 -1.51
C GLY A 159 11.86 -27.08 -0.60
N ASN A 160 12.67 -26.05 -0.34
CA ASN A 160 12.34 -24.94 0.54
C ASN A 160 12.41 -23.59 -0.20
N PRO A 161 11.40 -22.72 -0.10
CA PRO A 161 11.51 -21.35 -0.60
C PRO A 161 12.47 -20.53 0.27
N HIS A 162 13.00 -19.42 -0.27
CA HIS A 162 13.91 -18.54 0.46
C HIS A 162 13.24 -17.34 1.15
N PHE A 163 11.92 -17.21 1.06
CA PHE A 163 11.09 -16.23 1.77
C PHE A 163 9.84 -16.94 2.31
N HIS A 164 9.12 -16.26 3.21
CA HIS A 164 7.84 -16.73 3.69
C HIS A 164 6.69 -16.37 2.73
N GLU A 165 5.90 -17.37 2.31
CA GLU A 165 4.62 -17.19 1.60
C GLU A 165 3.69 -18.37 1.96
N PRO A 166 2.47 -18.12 2.44
CA PRO A 166 1.56 -19.19 2.85
C PRO A 166 1.28 -20.20 1.73
N GLY A 167 1.55 -21.48 2.00
CA GLY A 167 1.29 -22.60 1.07
C GLY A 167 2.35 -22.79 -0.04
N LEU A 168 3.38 -21.94 -0.09
CA LEU A 168 4.41 -22.03 -1.13
C LEU A 168 5.30 -23.27 -0.98
N THR A 169 5.70 -23.62 0.25
CA THR A 169 6.57 -24.77 0.49
C THR A 169 5.94 -26.07 0.03
N GLU A 170 4.68 -26.30 0.37
CA GLU A 170 3.94 -27.52 0.00
C GLU A 170 3.77 -27.61 -1.53
N LYS A 171 3.37 -26.50 -2.17
CA LYS A 171 3.19 -26.46 -3.63
C LYS A 171 4.52 -26.61 -4.37
N LEU A 172 5.59 -25.97 -3.91
CA LEU A 172 6.93 -26.09 -4.49
C LEU A 172 7.39 -27.56 -4.51
N ARG A 173 7.32 -28.24 -3.37
CA ARG A 173 7.68 -29.67 -3.27
C ARG A 173 6.81 -30.52 -4.18
N HIS A 174 5.52 -30.23 -4.27
CA HIS A 174 4.59 -30.95 -5.13
C HIS A 174 4.96 -30.85 -6.62
N VAL A 175 5.25 -29.65 -7.12
CA VAL A 175 5.54 -29.43 -8.55
C VAL A 175 6.92 -29.95 -8.95
N ILE A 176 7.90 -29.91 -8.03
CA ILE A 176 9.23 -30.54 -8.22
C ILE A 176 9.08 -32.07 -8.28
N ALA A 177 8.35 -32.68 -7.33
CA ALA A 177 8.15 -34.12 -7.30
C ALA A 177 7.42 -34.65 -8.54
N ARG A 178 6.56 -33.82 -9.17
CA ARG A 178 5.91 -34.13 -10.44
C ARG A 178 6.76 -33.87 -11.69
N GLY A 179 7.99 -33.39 -11.52
CA GLY A 179 8.90 -33.05 -12.62
C GLY A 179 8.43 -31.87 -13.47
N ARG A 180 7.47 -31.07 -12.99
CA ARG A 180 6.92 -29.92 -13.73
C ARG A 180 7.66 -28.62 -13.49
N PHE A 181 8.47 -28.55 -12.44
CA PHE A 181 9.33 -27.42 -12.15
C PHE A 181 10.78 -27.89 -12.00
N THR A 182 11.66 -27.35 -12.84
CA THR A 182 13.11 -27.49 -12.72
C THR A 182 13.73 -26.10 -12.61
N PHE A 183 14.95 -26.01 -12.10
CA PHE A 183 15.64 -24.74 -12.00
C PHE A 183 17.15 -24.93 -12.15
N SER A 184 17.80 -23.89 -12.69
CA SER A 184 19.23 -23.87 -12.91
C SER A 184 19.77 -22.44 -12.79
N ARG A 185 21.08 -22.30 -12.91
CA ARG A 185 21.73 -20.99 -12.91
C ARG A 185 21.62 -20.25 -14.25
N ASN A 186 21.52 -21.00 -15.35
CA ASN A 186 21.71 -20.47 -16.70
C ASN A 186 20.59 -20.93 -17.63
N GLN A 187 20.19 -20.05 -18.55
CA GLN A 187 19.13 -20.33 -19.53
C GLN A 187 19.42 -21.50 -20.49
N GLN A 188 20.68 -21.92 -20.66
CA GLN A 188 21.05 -22.98 -21.61
C GLN A 188 20.32 -24.31 -21.33
N ASP A 189 19.89 -24.54 -20.10
CA ASP A 189 19.14 -25.74 -19.70
C ASP A 189 17.63 -25.66 -20.07
N SER A 190 17.17 -24.53 -20.63
CA SER A 190 15.78 -24.27 -21.00
C SER A 190 15.48 -24.52 -22.49
N SER A 191 16.26 -25.32 -23.20
CA SER A 191 16.24 -25.46 -24.68
C SER A 191 14.88 -25.79 -25.33
N LYS A 192 13.84 -26.08 -24.55
CA LYS A 192 12.48 -26.40 -25.01
C LYS A 192 11.44 -25.31 -24.72
N ALA A 193 11.81 -24.22 -24.04
CA ALA A 193 10.88 -23.14 -23.71
C ALA A 193 10.46 -22.38 -24.98
N SER A 194 9.15 -22.10 -25.10
CA SER A 194 8.60 -21.21 -26.14
C SER A 194 8.07 -19.89 -25.56
N VAL A 195 8.02 -19.79 -24.23
CA VAL A 195 7.61 -18.60 -23.48
C VAL A 195 8.66 -18.28 -22.44
N PHE A 196 9.13 -17.03 -22.43
CA PHE A 196 10.08 -16.51 -21.45
C PHE A 196 9.43 -15.40 -20.64
N ILE A 197 9.43 -15.52 -19.32
CA ILE A 197 8.86 -14.52 -18.40
C ILE A 197 9.98 -13.92 -17.56
N ILE A 198 10.23 -12.62 -17.72
CA ILE A 198 11.31 -11.91 -17.00
C ILE A 198 10.72 -11.27 -15.73
N THR A 199 11.22 -11.72 -14.57
CA THR A 199 10.78 -11.33 -13.21
C THR A 199 11.93 -10.89 -12.31
N VAL A 200 13.04 -10.43 -12.89
CA VAL A 200 14.21 -9.94 -12.14
C VAL A 200 13.93 -8.61 -11.43
N GLY A 201 14.69 -8.31 -10.38
CA GLY A 201 14.55 -7.06 -9.62
C GLY A 201 14.92 -5.82 -10.43
N THR A 202 14.32 -4.69 -10.06
CA THR A 202 14.57 -3.36 -10.65
C THR A 202 14.88 -2.35 -9.54
N PRO A 203 16.05 -2.48 -8.89
CA PRO A 203 16.42 -1.59 -7.79
C PRO A 203 16.66 -0.16 -8.29
N LEU A 204 16.51 0.81 -7.39
CA LEU A 204 16.99 2.17 -7.62
C LEU A 204 18.51 2.23 -7.44
N GLY A 205 19.17 3.05 -8.24
CA GLY A 205 20.56 3.45 -8.07
C GLY A 205 20.74 4.39 -6.87
N LYS A 206 21.99 4.67 -6.50
CA LYS A 206 22.32 5.63 -5.43
C LYS A 206 21.84 7.05 -5.72
N ASP A 207 21.65 7.36 -6.99
CA ASP A 207 21.12 8.62 -7.52
C ASP A 207 19.58 8.64 -7.57
N GLY A 208 18.92 7.59 -7.08
CA GLY A 208 17.47 7.45 -7.07
C GLY A 208 16.86 7.05 -8.42
N ARG A 209 17.69 6.78 -9.45
CA ARG A 209 17.22 6.41 -10.79
C ARG A 209 16.99 4.91 -10.92
N VAL A 210 16.03 4.50 -11.75
CA VAL A 210 15.79 3.08 -12.01
C VAL A 210 16.97 2.46 -12.75
N ARG A 211 17.48 1.33 -12.23
CA ARG A 211 18.48 0.55 -12.94
C ARG A 211 17.84 -0.51 -13.84
N THR A 212 18.36 -0.64 -15.06
CA THR A 212 17.93 -1.62 -16.07
C THR A 212 18.90 -2.78 -16.26
N ASP A 213 20.05 -2.78 -15.59
CA ASP A 213 21.14 -3.75 -15.83
C ASP A 213 20.70 -5.21 -15.65
N MET A 214 19.88 -5.49 -14.62
CA MET A 214 19.34 -6.84 -14.41
C MET A 214 18.37 -7.27 -15.53
N ILE A 215 17.56 -6.33 -16.03
CA ILE A 215 16.62 -6.56 -17.14
C ILE A 215 17.37 -6.81 -18.44
N GLU A 216 18.40 -6.01 -18.71
CA GLU A 216 19.26 -6.19 -19.88
C GLU A 216 20.00 -7.53 -19.84
N ALA A 217 20.55 -7.90 -18.69
CA ALA A 217 21.24 -9.18 -18.50
C ALA A 217 20.29 -10.37 -18.72
N ALA A 218 19.09 -10.33 -18.12
CA ALA A 218 18.08 -11.37 -18.32
C ALA A 218 17.62 -11.44 -19.78
N THR A 219 17.43 -10.29 -20.43
CA THR A 219 17.01 -10.23 -21.84
C THR A 219 18.10 -10.77 -22.77
N ARG A 220 19.39 -10.53 -22.47
CA ARG A 220 20.51 -11.12 -23.22
C ARG A 220 20.58 -12.64 -23.06
N GLN A 221 20.23 -13.16 -21.88
CA GLN A 221 20.12 -14.62 -21.69
C GLN A 221 19.00 -15.20 -22.57
N VAL A 222 17.82 -14.58 -22.58
CA VAL A 222 16.72 -14.99 -23.48
C VAL A 222 17.16 -14.90 -24.95
N ALA A 223 17.78 -13.79 -25.35
CA ALA A 223 18.27 -13.58 -26.71
C ALA A 223 19.24 -14.67 -27.19
N SER A 224 20.05 -15.24 -26.27
CA SER A 224 21.02 -16.29 -26.60
C SER A 224 20.39 -17.64 -26.96
N CYS A 225 19.12 -17.87 -26.63
CA CYS A 225 18.39 -19.10 -26.90
C CYS A 225 17.03 -18.87 -27.56
N LEU A 226 16.81 -17.68 -28.12
CA LEU A 226 15.55 -17.27 -28.75
C LEU A 226 15.36 -17.95 -30.11
N HIS A 227 14.18 -18.49 -30.35
CA HIS A 227 13.74 -19.06 -31.62
C HIS A 227 12.63 -18.23 -32.26
N ASP A 228 12.42 -18.44 -33.56
CA ASP A 228 11.33 -17.80 -34.27
C ASP A 228 9.96 -18.26 -33.74
N GLY A 229 9.09 -17.31 -33.41
CA GLY A 229 7.76 -17.56 -32.84
C GLY A 229 7.72 -17.64 -31.31
N ASP A 230 8.84 -17.48 -30.61
CA ASP A 230 8.86 -17.44 -29.14
C ASP A 230 8.15 -16.18 -28.60
N LEU A 231 7.58 -16.28 -27.40
CA LEU A 231 6.95 -15.18 -26.69
C LEU A 231 7.79 -14.73 -25.50
N VAL A 232 8.12 -13.44 -25.43
CA VAL A 232 8.80 -12.83 -24.27
C VAL A 232 7.84 -11.92 -23.51
N ILE A 233 7.63 -12.21 -22.23
CA ILE A 233 6.78 -11.45 -21.33
C ILE A 233 7.66 -10.76 -20.29
N LEU A 234 7.64 -9.43 -20.27
CA LEU A 234 8.23 -8.67 -19.18
C LEU A 234 7.18 -8.50 -18.05
N ARG A 235 7.53 -8.90 -16.83
CA ARG A 235 6.66 -8.79 -15.65
C ARG A 235 7.28 -7.96 -14.53
N SER A 236 8.60 -7.81 -14.52
CA SER A 236 9.32 -6.87 -13.64
C SER A 236 8.72 -5.47 -13.73
N THR A 237 8.50 -4.81 -12.59
CA THR A 237 8.08 -3.41 -12.58
C THR A 237 9.21 -2.54 -13.11
N VAL A 238 8.95 -1.82 -14.19
CA VAL A 238 9.96 -1.05 -14.93
C VAL A 238 9.48 0.38 -15.15
N LYS A 239 10.41 1.24 -15.54
CA LYS A 239 10.09 2.58 -16.05
C LYS A 239 9.29 2.48 -17.35
N LEU A 240 8.44 3.46 -17.61
CA LEU A 240 7.65 3.56 -18.83
C LEU A 240 8.54 3.48 -20.08
N GLY A 241 8.15 2.64 -21.03
CA GLY A 241 8.86 2.41 -22.29
C GLY A 241 10.00 1.41 -22.20
N THR A 242 10.31 0.82 -21.04
CA THR A 242 11.42 -0.13 -20.90
C THR A 242 11.23 -1.36 -21.79
N THR A 243 10.01 -1.88 -21.90
CA THR A 243 9.74 -3.04 -22.76
C THR A 243 10.06 -2.74 -24.22
N ARG A 244 9.66 -1.55 -24.71
CA ARG A 244 9.87 -1.14 -26.10
C ARG A 244 11.30 -0.68 -26.39
N ASN A 245 11.93 0.03 -25.46
CA ASN A 245 13.17 0.76 -25.70
C ASN A 245 14.42 0.04 -25.19
N VAL A 246 14.26 -0.98 -24.33
CA VAL A 246 15.38 -1.75 -23.76
C VAL A 246 15.26 -3.22 -24.12
N VAL A 247 14.13 -3.85 -23.82
CA VAL A 247 13.94 -5.30 -24.03
C VAL A 247 13.85 -5.63 -25.52
N ALA A 248 12.93 -4.97 -26.25
CA ALA A 248 12.71 -5.27 -27.66
C ALA A 248 13.97 -5.07 -28.54
N PRO A 249 14.80 -4.02 -28.38
CA PRO A 249 16.01 -3.86 -29.19
C PRO A 249 17.06 -4.97 -28.97
N ILE A 250 17.23 -5.44 -27.73
CA ILE A 250 18.15 -6.56 -27.43
C ILE A 250 17.68 -7.84 -28.15
N LEU A 251 16.38 -8.11 -28.12
CA LEU A 251 15.80 -9.28 -28.79
C LEU A 251 15.86 -9.14 -30.32
N ARG A 252 15.54 -7.96 -30.87
CA ARG A 252 15.61 -7.68 -32.33
C ARG A 252 17.02 -7.85 -32.90
N ALA A 253 18.06 -7.58 -32.12
CA ALA A 253 19.45 -7.77 -32.54
C ALA A 253 19.80 -9.24 -32.87
N THR A 254 18.98 -10.21 -32.44
CA THR A 254 19.15 -11.63 -32.80
C THR A 254 18.74 -11.94 -34.24
N GLY A 255 17.97 -11.07 -34.90
CA GLY A 255 17.35 -11.31 -36.20
C GLY A 255 16.15 -12.26 -36.18
N LYS A 256 15.69 -12.70 -35.00
CA LYS A 256 14.54 -13.59 -34.83
C LYS A 256 13.21 -12.84 -34.88
N GLN A 257 12.17 -13.54 -35.33
CA GLN A 257 10.78 -13.10 -35.20
C GLN A 257 10.21 -13.59 -33.86
N PHE A 258 9.72 -12.69 -33.01
CA PHE A 258 9.22 -13.04 -31.69
C PHE A 258 8.03 -12.16 -31.32
N ASP A 259 7.24 -12.65 -30.37
CA ASP A 259 6.16 -11.91 -29.75
C ASP A 259 6.65 -11.26 -28.45
N ILE A 260 6.18 -10.05 -28.13
CA ILE A 260 6.51 -9.36 -26.89
C ILE A 260 5.28 -8.80 -26.19
N ALA A 261 5.22 -8.99 -24.88
CA ALA A 261 4.17 -8.47 -24.03
C ALA A 261 4.73 -7.94 -22.70
N PHE A 262 3.98 -7.03 -22.08
CA PHE A 262 4.17 -6.60 -20.71
C PHE A 262 2.94 -6.99 -19.88
N CYS A 263 3.17 -7.78 -18.83
CA CYS A 263 2.13 -8.30 -17.96
C CYS A 263 2.51 -8.02 -16.51
N PRO A 264 2.09 -6.89 -15.92
CA PRO A 264 2.57 -6.50 -14.60
C PRO A 264 2.10 -7.47 -13.51
N GLU A 265 2.93 -7.62 -12.49
CA GLU A 265 2.56 -8.28 -11.23
C GLU A 265 1.81 -7.30 -10.30
N ARG A 266 0.70 -7.75 -9.71
CA ARG A 266 -0.13 -6.93 -8.80
C ARG A 266 -0.46 -7.62 -7.48
N THR A 267 0.10 -8.80 -7.24
CA THR A 267 -0.13 -9.55 -6.01
C THR A 267 0.50 -8.89 -4.78
N LEU A 268 -0.14 -9.13 -3.64
CA LEU A 268 0.25 -8.71 -2.32
C LEU A 268 1.11 -9.79 -1.66
N GLU A 269 2.23 -9.40 -1.07
CA GLU A 269 3.07 -10.36 -0.34
C GLU A 269 2.30 -11.03 0.82
N GLY A 270 2.46 -12.33 1.05
CA GLY A 270 1.69 -13.10 2.03
C GLY A 270 0.32 -13.58 1.51
N GLN A 271 -0.07 -13.21 0.28
CA GLN A 271 -1.30 -13.67 -0.40
C GLN A 271 -1.10 -13.90 -1.91
N ALA A 272 0.14 -13.95 -2.38
CA ALA A 272 0.44 -13.96 -3.81
C ALA A 272 -0.08 -15.22 -4.51
N LEU A 273 0.04 -16.40 -3.90
CA LEU A 273 -0.49 -17.62 -4.51
C LEU A 273 -2.02 -17.62 -4.65
N LEU A 274 -2.71 -16.97 -3.71
CA LEU A 274 -4.17 -16.79 -3.78
C LEU A 274 -4.54 -15.77 -4.86
N GLU A 275 -3.89 -14.61 -4.84
CA GLU A 275 -4.21 -13.49 -5.72
C GLU A 275 -3.82 -13.75 -7.18
N LEU A 276 -2.77 -14.55 -7.45
CA LEU A 276 -2.45 -15.00 -8.81
C LEU A 276 -3.62 -15.76 -9.47
N ASN A 277 -4.47 -16.40 -8.67
CA ASN A 277 -5.62 -17.16 -9.15
C ASN A 277 -6.93 -16.34 -9.20
N GLN A 278 -6.93 -15.12 -8.68
CA GLN A 278 -8.16 -14.33 -8.48
C GLN A 278 -8.10 -12.97 -9.17
N LEU A 279 -6.94 -12.29 -9.12
CA LEU A 279 -6.81 -10.96 -9.66
C LEU A 279 -6.81 -10.99 -11.19
N PRO A 280 -7.43 -10.00 -11.84
CA PRO A 280 -7.31 -9.85 -13.28
C PRO A 280 -5.85 -9.65 -13.70
N GLN A 281 -5.39 -10.41 -14.70
CA GLN A 281 -4.08 -10.18 -15.31
C GLN A 281 -4.19 -9.11 -16.39
N ILE A 282 -3.49 -7.98 -16.18
CA ILE A 282 -3.33 -6.93 -17.20
C ILE A 282 -2.31 -7.39 -18.24
N ILE A 283 -2.57 -7.10 -19.52
CA ILE A 283 -1.75 -7.53 -20.65
C ILE A 283 -1.67 -6.39 -21.67
N GLY A 284 -0.47 -5.84 -21.85
CA GLY A 284 -0.13 -4.97 -22.97
C GLY A 284 0.78 -5.70 -23.95
N ALA A 285 0.61 -5.51 -25.25
CA ALA A 285 1.44 -6.14 -26.28
C ALA A 285 1.56 -5.24 -27.52
N GLU A 286 2.42 -5.60 -28.47
CA GLU A 286 2.55 -4.87 -29.75
C GLU A 286 1.38 -5.12 -30.72
N SER A 287 0.61 -6.19 -30.53
CA SER A 287 -0.60 -6.47 -31.31
C SER A 287 -1.69 -7.19 -30.49
N LEU A 288 -2.93 -7.17 -30.99
CA LEU A 288 -4.06 -7.86 -30.36
C LEU A 288 -3.88 -9.39 -30.34
N ASP A 289 -3.24 -9.95 -31.35
CA ASP A 289 -2.99 -11.39 -31.44
C ASP A 289 -1.99 -11.82 -30.35
N VAL A 290 -0.91 -11.04 -30.16
CA VAL A 290 0.06 -11.29 -29.08
C VAL A 290 -0.60 -11.11 -27.70
N ALA A 291 -1.40 -10.07 -27.52
CA ALA A 291 -2.15 -9.87 -26.28
C ALA A 291 -3.11 -11.06 -26.00
N THR A 292 -3.69 -11.65 -27.05
CA THR A 292 -4.57 -12.81 -26.94
C THR A 292 -3.80 -14.09 -26.62
N ARG A 293 -2.63 -14.31 -27.24
CA ARG A 293 -1.72 -15.41 -26.90
C ARG A 293 -1.27 -15.36 -25.44
N ALA A 294 -0.83 -14.18 -24.98
CA ALA A 294 -0.48 -13.99 -23.57
C ALA A 294 -1.69 -14.19 -22.63
N ALA A 295 -2.89 -13.76 -23.04
CA ALA A 295 -4.11 -13.95 -22.27
C ALA A 295 -4.49 -15.43 -22.12
N GLN A 296 -4.25 -16.26 -23.13
CA GLN A 296 -4.49 -17.70 -23.05
C GLN A 296 -3.58 -18.37 -22.02
N ILE A 297 -2.32 -17.96 -21.92
CA ILE A 297 -1.37 -18.47 -20.91
C ILE A 297 -1.86 -18.13 -19.50
N PHE A 298 -2.15 -16.86 -19.24
CA PHE A 298 -2.59 -16.42 -17.90
C PHE A 298 -4.01 -16.85 -17.55
N GLY A 299 -4.85 -17.15 -18.54
CA GLY A 299 -6.20 -17.68 -18.35
C GLY A 299 -6.25 -19.06 -17.68
N PHE A 300 -5.13 -19.79 -17.64
CA PHE A 300 -4.99 -21.01 -16.84
C PHE A 300 -4.73 -20.75 -15.34
N LEU A 301 -4.33 -19.52 -14.99
CA LEU A 301 -4.08 -19.12 -13.60
C LEU A 301 -5.29 -18.37 -13.04
N THR A 302 -5.76 -17.35 -13.75
CA THR A 302 -6.82 -16.44 -13.29
C THR A 302 -8.04 -16.48 -14.22
N PRO A 303 -9.27 -16.35 -13.68
CA PRO A 303 -10.48 -16.32 -14.50
C PRO A 303 -10.61 -15.07 -15.37
N THR A 304 -9.84 -14.01 -15.10
CA THR A 304 -9.97 -12.73 -15.79
C THR A 304 -8.64 -12.26 -16.36
N THR A 305 -8.65 -11.92 -17.65
CA THR A 305 -7.55 -11.21 -18.31
C THR A 305 -8.07 -9.90 -18.90
N VAL A 306 -7.25 -8.86 -18.85
CA VAL A 306 -7.59 -7.51 -19.32
C VAL A 306 -6.53 -7.08 -20.31
N LYS A 307 -6.91 -7.06 -21.59
CA LYS A 307 -6.03 -6.60 -22.67
C LYS A 307 -6.11 -5.09 -22.80
N VAL A 308 -4.97 -4.42 -22.78
CA VAL A 308 -4.85 -2.98 -23.02
C VAL A 308 -4.14 -2.74 -24.35
N SER A 309 -4.25 -1.50 -24.86
CA SER A 309 -3.86 -1.17 -26.23
C SER A 309 -2.35 -1.17 -26.49
N THR A 310 -1.52 -0.96 -25.47
CA THR A 310 -0.07 -0.82 -25.63
C THR A 310 0.70 -1.41 -24.46
N LEU A 311 2.00 -1.68 -24.67
CA LEU A 311 2.96 -2.03 -23.62
C LEU A 311 2.99 -0.94 -22.54
N GLU A 312 3.07 0.32 -22.96
CA GLU A 312 3.17 1.49 -22.10
C GLU A 312 1.93 1.68 -21.21
N THR A 313 0.73 1.39 -21.74
CA THR A 313 -0.49 1.41 -20.92
C THR A 313 -0.41 0.39 -19.77
N ALA A 314 0.10 -0.82 -20.04
CA ALA A 314 0.23 -1.85 -19.01
C ALA A 314 1.35 -1.51 -17.99
N GLU A 315 2.48 -0.96 -18.46
CA GLU A 315 3.56 -0.46 -17.60
C GLU A 315 3.05 0.65 -16.66
N LEU A 316 2.31 1.62 -17.20
CA LEU A 316 1.77 2.74 -16.44
C LEU A 316 0.75 2.30 -15.38
N ILE A 317 -0.12 1.34 -15.68
CA ILE A 317 -1.12 0.82 -14.72
C ILE A 317 -0.42 0.36 -13.43
N LYS A 318 0.70 -0.35 -13.53
CA LYS A 318 1.43 -0.81 -12.34
C LYS A 318 1.94 0.34 -11.48
N LEU A 319 2.54 1.35 -12.13
CA LEU A 319 3.07 2.53 -11.42
C LEU A 319 1.95 3.36 -10.79
N VAL A 320 0.83 3.53 -11.50
CA VAL A 320 -0.34 4.25 -11.01
C VAL A 320 -0.98 3.53 -9.83
N ASP A 321 -1.18 2.21 -9.88
CA ASP A 321 -1.78 1.44 -8.79
C ASP A 321 -1.01 1.63 -7.48
N ASN A 322 0.33 1.56 -7.52
CA ASN A 322 1.17 1.74 -6.35
C ASN A 322 1.31 3.21 -5.92
N THR A 323 1.41 4.14 -6.88
CA THR A 323 1.46 5.58 -6.57
C THR A 323 0.17 6.09 -5.94
N TYR A 324 -0.98 5.62 -6.43
CA TYR A 324 -2.27 5.96 -5.85
C TYR A 324 -2.35 5.55 -4.37
N ARG A 325 -1.88 4.33 -4.05
CA ARG A 325 -1.83 3.84 -2.66
C ARG A 325 -0.90 4.69 -1.80
N ASP A 326 0.30 4.99 -2.29
CA ASP A 326 1.28 5.83 -1.60
C ASP A 326 0.73 7.23 -1.27
N VAL A 327 0.14 7.93 -2.25
CA VAL A 327 -0.50 9.23 -2.06
C VAL A 327 -1.67 9.16 -1.08
N THR A 328 -2.47 8.09 -1.15
CA THR A 328 -3.60 7.91 -0.24
C THR A 328 -3.12 7.70 1.19
N PHE A 329 -2.06 6.94 1.41
CA PHE A 329 -1.45 6.79 2.73
C PHE A 329 -0.79 8.09 3.23
N ALA A 330 -0.14 8.84 2.33
CA ALA A 330 0.41 10.15 2.66
C ALA A 330 -0.67 11.11 3.14
N PHE A 331 -1.81 11.14 2.46
CA PHE A 331 -2.96 11.93 2.90
C PHE A 331 -3.45 11.49 4.29
N SER A 332 -3.58 10.19 4.56
CA SER A 332 -3.89 9.70 5.92
C SER A 332 -2.86 10.15 6.96
N ASN A 333 -1.58 10.10 6.63
CA ASN A 333 -0.50 10.53 7.50
C ASN A 333 -0.51 12.04 7.75
N GLU A 334 -0.86 12.85 6.75
CA GLU A 334 -1.05 14.29 6.90
C GLU A 334 -2.25 14.61 7.81
N ILE A 335 -3.37 13.91 7.63
CA ILE A 335 -4.53 14.02 8.54
C ILE A 335 -4.14 13.59 9.96
N ALA A 336 -3.27 12.60 10.14
CA ALA A 336 -2.76 12.23 11.46
C ALA A 336 -1.99 13.37 12.15
N LYS A 337 -1.17 14.12 11.40
CA LYS A 337 -0.46 15.31 11.93
C LYS A 337 -1.45 16.39 12.38
N LEU A 338 -2.50 16.63 11.59
CA LEU A 338 -3.57 17.56 11.98
C LEU A 338 -4.31 17.08 13.23
N CYS A 339 -4.64 15.79 13.30
CA CYS A 339 -5.32 15.20 14.46
C CYS A 339 -4.48 15.33 15.74
N ASN A 340 -3.16 15.16 15.65
CA ASN A 340 -2.25 15.40 16.77
C ASN A 340 -2.33 16.85 17.26
N ALA A 341 -2.26 17.83 16.34
CA ALA A 341 -2.31 19.26 16.68
C ALA A 341 -3.68 19.70 17.24
N MET A 342 -4.75 19.02 16.82
CA MET A 342 -6.13 19.27 17.27
C MET A 342 -6.54 18.42 18.47
N GLU A 343 -5.65 17.56 18.98
CA GLU A 343 -5.90 16.65 20.11
C GLU A 343 -7.11 15.71 19.89
N ILE A 344 -7.29 15.23 18.65
CA ILE A 344 -8.34 14.25 18.27
C ILE A 344 -7.72 12.96 17.73
N SER A 345 -8.53 11.90 17.57
CA SER A 345 -8.03 10.60 17.08
C SER A 345 -8.18 10.46 15.57
N ALA A 346 -7.05 10.30 14.87
CA ALA A 346 -7.01 10.03 13.43
C ALA A 346 -7.67 8.69 13.07
N VAL A 347 -7.58 7.69 13.95
CA VAL A 347 -8.25 6.39 13.76
C VAL A 347 -9.77 6.55 13.81
N GLU A 348 -10.28 7.33 14.76
CA GLU A 348 -11.71 7.62 14.82
C GLU A 348 -12.16 8.39 13.57
N VAL A 349 -11.43 9.44 13.17
CA VAL A 349 -11.72 10.20 11.94
C VAL A 349 -11.79 9.26 10.73
N ALA A 350 -10.80 8.39 10.55
CA ALA A 350 -10.74 7.47 9.42
C ALA A 350 -11.84 6.40 9.46
N ARG A 351 -12.11 5.80 10.63
CA ARG A 351 -13.10 4.72 10.77
C ARG A 351 -14.54 5.24 10.74
N ALA A 352 -14.85 6.26 11.52
CA ALA A 352 -16.19 6.84 11.58
C ALA A 352 -16.54 7.53 10.26
N GLY A 353 -15.58 8.25 9.66
CA GLY A 353 -15.80 9.00 8.41
C GLY A 353 -16.13 8.13 7.18
N LYS A 354 -15.75 6.85 7.19
CA LYS A 354 -16.07 5.91 6.08
C LYS A 354 -17.21 4.95 6.38
N LEU A 355 -17.71 4.88 7.62
CA LEU A 355 -18.75 3.93 8.01
C LEU A 355 -20.02 4.20 7.20
N GLY A 356 -20.36 3.27 6.30
CA GLY A 356 -21.52 3.40 5.41
C GLY A 356 -21.39 4.52 4.35
N TYR A 357 -20.21 5.14 4.19
CA TYR A 357 -20.01 6.25 3.27
C TYR A 357 -19.05 5.87 2.13
N PRO A 358 -19.55 5.55 0.92
CA PRO A 358 -18.75 4.93 -0.14
C PRO A 358 -17.76 5.88 -0.82
N ARG A 359 -17.82 7.19 -0.57
CA ARG A 359 -16.96 8.19 -1.23
C ARG A 359 -15.66 8.45 -0.49
N THR A 360 -15.62 8.15 0.80
CA THR A 360 -14.41 8.30 1.61
C THR A 360 -13.96 6.92 2.03
N ASN A 361 -12.75 6.53 1.63
CA ASN A 361 -12.12 5.30 2.09
C ASN A 361 -10.70 5.58 2.58
N LEU A 362 -10.61 6.49 3.57
CA LEU A 362 -9.34 6.86 4.16
C LEU A 362 -8.71 5.62 4.84
N PRO A 363 -7.48 5.21 4.46
CA PRO A 363 -6.76 4.18 5.17
C PRO A 363 -6.33 4.68 6.55
N LEU A 364 -5.99 3.75 7.45
CA LEU A 364 -5.40 4.14 8.72
C LEU A 364 -4.01 4.75 8.48
N PRO A 365 -3.63 5.80 9.24
CA PRO A 365 -2.25 6.30 9.23
C PRO A 365 -1.27 5.21 9.66
N GLY A 366 -0.03 5.32 9.19
CA GLY A 366 1.04 4.40 9.53
C GLY A 366 2.29 4.58 8.66
N PRO A 367 3.33 3.78 8.91
CA PRO A 367 4.55 3.78 8.11
C PRO A 367 4.25 3.28 6.70
N VAL A 368 4.80 3.95 5.69
CA VAL A 368 4.64 3.59 4.28
C VAL A 368 5.99 3.15 3.73
N GLY A 369 6.14 1.84 3.54
CA GLY A 369 7.36 1.24 3.05
C GLY A 369 7.09 0.01 2.18
N GLY A 370 8.09 -0.86 2.13
CA GLY A 370 8.09 -2.07 1.33
C GLY A 370 8.66 -1.84 -0.07
N PRO A 371 9.00 -2.94 -0.75
CA PRO A 371 9.76 -2.92 -2.01
C PRO A 371 9.05 -2.23 -3.17
N CYS A 372 7.72 -2.03 -3.08
CA CYS A 372 6.93 -1.38 -4.12
C CYS A 372 6.78 0.12 -3.86
N LEU A 373 6.25 0.49 -2.69
CA LEU A 373 5.83 1.87 -2.42
C LEU A 373 7.02 2.80 -2.22
N GLU A 374 8.16 2.29 -1.74
CA GLU A 374 9.37 3.11 -1.59
C GLU A 374 9.95 3.59 -2.93
N LYS A 375 9.65 2.89 -4.03
CA LYS A 375 10.33 3.12 -5.32
C LYS A 375 9.39 3.54 -6.44
N ASP A 376 8.25 2.86 -6.61
CA ASP A 376 7.40 3.02 -7.80
C ASP A 376 6.88 4.45 -8.01
N PRO A 377 6.53 5.24 -6.97
CA PRO A 377 6.21 6.65 -7.14
C PRO A 377 7.39 7.49 -7.65
N HIS A 378 8.63 7.19 -7.23
CA HIS A 378 9.83 7.83 -7.76
C HIS A 378 10.06 7.45 -9.23
N ILE A 379 9.79 6.20 -9.61
CA ILE A 379 9.82 5.76 -11.02
C ILE A 379 8.83 6.58 -11.86
N LEU A 380 7.61 6.78 -11.35
CA LEU A 380 6.59 7.56 -12.05
C LEU A 380 6.99 9.04 -12.18
N ILE A 381 7.54 9.64 -11.11
CA ILE A 381 8.07 11.01 -11.14
C ILE A 381 9.18 11.13 -12.18
N GLU A 382 10.12 10.18 -12.23
CA GLU A 382 11.21 10.17 -13.20
C GLU A 382 10.67 10.07 -14.64
N ALA A 383 9.75 9.15 -14.90
CA ALA A 383 9.14 8.97 -16.23
C ALA A 383 8.34 10.20 -16.67
N ALA A 384 7.60 10.84 -15.76
CA ALA A 384 6.83 12.05 -16.05
C ALA A 384 7.73 13.24 -16.42
N ARG A 385 8.87 13.40 -15.71
CA ARG A 385 9.85 14.46 -16.00
C ARG A 385 10.41 14.39 -17.42
N GLU A 386 10.63 13.18 -17.95
CA GLU A 386 11.15 13.00 -19.31
C GLU A 386 10.21 13.49 -20.41
N VAL A 387 8.90 13.51 -20.12
CA VAL A 387 7.88 14.03 -21.04
C VAL A 387 7.37 15.42 -20.62
N GLY A 388 8.09 16.10 -19.72
CA GLY A 388 7.79 17.47 -19.30
C GLY A 388 6.56 17.60 -18.37
N VAL A 389 6.17 16.54 -17.67
CA VAL A 389 5.05 16.55 -16.72
C VAL A 389 5.57 16.56 -15.28
N GLU A 390 5.10 17.53 -14.50
CA GLU A 390 5.39 17.60 -13.07
C GLU A 390 4.35 16.82 -12.25
N MET A 391 4.82 15.89 -11.42
CA MET A 391 3.99 15.07 -10.55
C MET A 391 3.90 15.65 -9.14
N ALA A 392 3.35 16.87 -9.00
CA ALA A 392 3.35 17.63 -7.74
C ALA A 392 2.70 16.88 -6.57
N ILE A 393 1.53 16.26 -6.79
CA ILE A 393 0.81 15.50 -5.75
C ILE A 393 1.63 14.27 -5.30
N THR A 394 2.21 13.54 -6.26
CA THR A 394 3.03 12.37 -5.96
C THR A 394 4.28 12.75 -5.17
N ALA A 395 4.96 13.82 -5.57
CA ALA A 395 6.15 14.31 -4.88
C ALA A 395 5.84 14.76 -3.43
N ALA A 396 4.73 15.47 -3.23
CA ALA A 396 4.26 15.84 -1.90
C ALA A 396 3.93 14.61 -1.04
N GLY A 397 3.27 13.60 -1.62
CA GLY A 397 2.97 12.34 -0.93
C GLY A 397 4.22 11.62 -0.42
N ARG A 398 5.26 11.54 -1.26
CA ARG A 398 6.55 10.96 -0.89
C ARG A 398 7.22 11.73 0.24
N LEU A 399 7.26 13.05 0.15
CA LEU A 399 7.83 13.88 1.21
C LEU A 399 7.14 13.65 2.56
N VAL A 400 5.79 13.57 2.58
CA VAL A 400 5.02 13.33 3.80
C VAL A 400 5.32 11.96 4.40
N ASN A 401 5.42 10.92 3.58
CA ASN A 401 5.70 9.56 4.04
C ASN A 401 7.15 9.42 4.54
N GLU A 402 8.11 10.02 3.85
CA GLU A 402 9.53 9.95 4.17
C GLU A 402 9.93 10.83 5.36
N SER A 403 9.15 11.87 5.71
CA SER A 403 9.42 12.72 6.88
C SER A 403 9.00 12.09 8.22
N GLN A 404 8.13 11.08 8.19
CA GLN A 404 7.53 10.50 9.40
C GLN A 404 8.55 9.97 10.43
N PRO A 405 9.66 9.28 10.05
CA PRO A 405 10.67 8.83 11.01
C PRO A 405 11.29 9.96 11.84
N VAL A 406 11.65 11.07 11.20
CA VAL A 406 12.26 12.23 11.85
C VAL A 406 11.27 12.87 12.82
N GLU A 407 10.03 13.10 12.35
CA GLU A 407 8.98 13.73 13.16
C GLU A 407 8.64 12.92 14.42
N VAL A 408 8.56 11.61 14.29
CA VAL A 408 8.27 10.73 15.43
C VAL A 408 9.46 10.64 16.38
N ALA A 409 10.69 10.52 15.89
CA ALA A 409 11.86 10.50 16.75
C ALA A 409 12.04 11.81 17.52
N ASP A 410 11.77 12.96 16.89
CA ASP A 410 11.77 14.26 17.56
C ASP A 410 10.70 14.37 18.64
N PHE A 411 9.50 13.88 18.36
CA PHE A 411 8.42 13.82 19.35
C PHE A 411 8.83 12.95 20.54
N LEU A 412 9.35 11.74 20.30
CA LEU A 412 9.79 10.82 21.35
C LEU A 412 10.95 11.37 22.17
N GLY A 413 11.90 12.03 21.52
CA GLY A 413 12.98 12.74 22.20
C GLY A 413 12.43 13.79 23.16
N LYS A 414 11.56 14.70 22.67
CA LYS A 414 10.96 15.75 23.52
C LYS A 414 10.15 15.17 24.68
N LEU A 415 9.36 14.12 24.41
CA LEU A 415 8.57 13.44 25.43
C LEU A 415 9.47 12.85 26.52
N ALA A 416 10.49 12.07 26.14
CA ALA A 416 11.44 11.48 27.08
C ALA A 416 12.14 12.54 27.94
N HIS A 417 12.60 13.65 27.35
CA HIS A 417 13.23 14.75 28.10
C HIS A 417 12.28 15.46 29.08
N SER A 418 10.98 15.44 28.80
CA SER A 418 9.98 16.04 29.70
C SER A 418 9.59 15.13 30.88
N MET A 419 9.92 13.84 30.82
CA MET A 419 9.60 12.88 31.88
C MET A 419 10.66 12.92 32.97
N GLN A 420 10.26 13.27 34.19
CA GLN A 420 11.17 13.27 35.33
C GLN A 420 11.74 11.87 35.58
N GLY A 421 13.07 11.78 35.67
CA GLY A 421 13.76 10.52 35.95
C GLY A 421 13.91 9.58 34.75
N PHE A 422 13.63 10.04 33.52
CA PHE A 422 13.93 9.24 32.32
C PHE A 422 15.45 8.95 32.27
N PRO A 423 15.87 7.69 32.05
CA PRO A 423 17.27 7.33 32.23
C PRO A 423 18.18 7.87 31.11
N GLU A 424 19.41 8.24 31.49
CA GLU A 424 20.49 8.64 30.57
C GLU A 424 20.91 7.52 29.60
N VAL A 425 20.68 6.26 29.98
CA VAL A 425 20.99 5.07 29.18
C VAL A 425 19.71 4.23 29.07
N PRO A 426 18.73 4.68 28.26
CA PRO A 426 17.46 3.99 28.17
C PRO A 426 17.59 2.67 27.39
N THR A 427 16.72 1.72 27.68
CA THR A 427 16.50 0.57 26.80
C THR A 427 15.36 0.88 25.84
N ILE A 428 15.64 0.81 24.53
CA ILE A 428 14.65 1.02 23.47
C ILE A 428 14.40 -0.31 22.75
N SER A 429 13.14 -0.72 22.70
CA SER A 429 12.68 -1.90 21.98
C SER A 429 11.99 -1.51 20.68
N LEU A 430 12.55 -1.95 19.57
CA LEU A 430 12.00 -1.79 18.23
C LEU A 430 11.18 -3.03 17.86
N MET A 431 9.85 -2.88 17.81
CA MET A 431 8.91 -3.99 17.70
C MET A 431 8.23 -3.95 16.33
N GLY A 432 8.60 -4.88 15.46
CA GLY A 432 8.18 -4.94 14.06
C GLY A 432 9.26 -4.38 13.13
N LEU A 433 9.96 -5.26 12.44
CA LEU A 433 11.02 -4.92 11.49
C LEU A 433 10.59 -5.17 10.04
N ALA A 434 9.77 -6.18 9.78
CA ALA A 434 9.18 -6.38 8.46
C ALA A 434 8.37 -5.14 8.05
N PHE A 435 8.35 -4.81 6.76
CA PHE A 435 7.70 -3.58 6.28
C PHE A 435 6.18 -3.54 6.53
N LYS A 436 5.56 -4.71 6.80
CA LYS A 436 4.15 -4.87 7.16
C LYS A 436 3.93 -6.11 8.04
N GLY A 437 2.81 -6.17 8.75
CA GLY A 437 2.41 -7.34 9.55
C GLY A 437 1.18 -8.06 9.07
N ARG A 438 0.39 -7.43 8.20
CA ARG A 438 -0.85 -7.98 7.67
C ARG A 438 -0.93 -7.76 6.16
N PRO A 439 -0.88 -8.84 5.36
CA PRO A 439 -0.44 -10.20 5.72
C PRO A 439 1.00 -10.22 6.27
N ALA A 440 1.32 -11.23 7.06
CA ALA A 440 2.64 -11.40 7.67
C ALA A 440 3.70 -11.69 6.58
N THR A 441 4.89 -11.12 6.72
CA THR A 441 6.05 -11.30 5.81
C THR A 441 7.35 -11.15 6.61
N ASP A 442 8.44 -11.75 6.12
CA ASP A 442 9.80 -11.53 6.60
C ASP A 442 10.57 -10.49 5.79
N ASP A 443 9.91 -9.80 4.85
CA ASP A 443 10.59 -8.85 3.96
C ASP A 443 10.98 -7.54 4.66
N LEU A 444 12.29 -7.27 4.61
CA LEU A 444 12.94 -6.09 5.17
C LEU A 444 13.25 -5.03 4.12
N ARG A 445 13.02 -5.30 2.83
CA ARG A 445 13.23 -4.31 1.75
C ARG A 445 12.28 -3.14 1.93
N GLY A 446 12.83 -1.94 1.94
CA GLY A 446 12.07 -0.71 2.14
C GLY A 446 11.33 -0.61 3.47
N THR A 447 11.73 -1.35 4.50
CA THR A 447 11.12 -1.20 5.81
C THR A 447 11.39 0.18 6.40
N MET A 448 10.35 0.78 7.00
CA MET A 448 10.45 2.03 7.74
C MET A 448 11.12 1.83 9.12
N ALA A 449 11.33 0.58 9.55
CA ALA A 449 12.07 0.31 10.78
C ALA A 449 13.52 0.82 10.73
N LYS A 450 14.15 0.80 9.55
CA LYS A 450 15.52 1.28 9.37
C LYS A 450 15.65 2.79 9.58
N PRO A 451 14.93 3.67 8.85
CA PRO A 451 15.04 5.11 9.09
C PRO A 451 14.57 5.51 10.48
N VAL A 452 13.56 4.84 11.06
CA VAL A 452 13.16 5.08 12.45
C VAL A 452 14.28 4.74 13.43
N LEU A 453 14.96 3.60 13.26
CA LEU A 453 16.11 3.21 14.08
C LEU A 453 17.26 4.22 13.97
N GLU A 454 17.55 4.70 12.76
CA GLU A 454 18.60 5.70 12.50
C GLU A 454 18.30 7.03 13.21
N GLU A 455 17.05 7.50 13.16
CA GLU A 455 16.65 8.73 13.87
C GLU A 455 16.62 8.55 15.39
N LEU A 456 16.17 7.38 15.89
CA LEU A 456 16.21 7.06 17.32
C LEU A 456 17.65 7.02 17.85
N ARG A 457 18.60 6.46 17.10
CA ARG A 457 20.03 6.47 17.47
C ARG A 457 20.60 7.88 17.60
N GLN A 458 20.13 8.82 16.78
CA GLN A 458 20.56 10.21 16.87
C GLN A 458 20.02 10.91 18.13
N ARG A 459 18.77 10.61 18.53
CA ARG A 459 18.14 11.23 19.72
C ARG A 459 18.53 10.53 21.02
N PHE A 460 18.87 9.25 20.96
CA PHE A 460 19.25 8.42 22.10
C PHE A 460 20.58 7.69 21.85
N PRO A 461 21.71 8.41 21.77
CA PRO A 461 23.01 7.84 21.35
C PRO A 461 23.58 6.80 22.32
N THR A 462 23.16 6.84 23.58
CA THR A 462 23.58 5.93 24.66
C THR A 462 22.65 4.73 24.83
N ALA A 463 21.53 4.67 24.08
CA ALA A 463 20.51 3.66 24.31
C ALA A 463 20.99 2.23 24.06
N ARG A 464 20.47 1.30 24.86
CA ARG A 464 20.52 -0.14 24.56
C ARG A 464 19.37 -0.45 23.61
N LEU A 465 19.66 -1.09 22.47
CA LEU A 465 18.68 -1.30 21.41
C LEU A 465 18.34 -2.79 21.27
N ARG A 466 17.06 -3.10 21.44
CA ARG A 466 16.48 -4.44 21.27
C ARG A 466 15.53 -4.45 20.08
N GLY A 467 15.40 -5.59 19.42
CA GLY A 467 14.51 -5.80 18.28
C GLY A 467 13.64 -7.04 18.48
N PHE A 468 12.37 -6.95 18.08
CA PHE A 468 11.46 -8.10 18.05
C PHE A 468 10.59 -8.03 16.79
N ASP A 469 10.44 -9.16 16.10
CA ASP A 469 9.51 -9.31 14.98
C ASP A 469 8.92 -10.72 15.01
N ALA A 470 7.69 -10.87 14.50
CA ALA A 470 6.99 -12.16 14.51
C ALA A 470 7.53 -13.18 13.51
N VAL A 471 8.12 -12.72 12.40
CA VAL A 471 8.50 -13.56 11.25
C VAL A 471 9.97 -13.39 10.90
N VAL A 472 10.54 -12.19 11.08
CA VAL A 472 11.95 -11.91 10.76
C VAL A 472 12.88 -12.71 11.69
N ARG A 473 13.94 -13.27 11.11
CA ARG A 473 14.86 -14.16 11.83
C ARG A 473 15.79 -13.36 12.75
N PRO A 474 16.27 -13.97 13.86
CA PRO A 474 17.19 -13.29 14.78
C PRO A 474 18.48 -12.76 14.13
N ASP A 475 19.03 -13.44 13.12
CA ASP A 475 20.21 -12.96 12.40
C ASP A 475 19.94 -11.69 11.59
N ASP A 476 18.76 -11.61 10.98
CA ASP A 476 18.34 -10.43 10.23
C ASP A 476 18.07 -9.26 11.20
N ILE A 477 17.50 -9.51 12.38
CA ILE A 477 17.38 -8.50 13.45
C ILE A 477 18.76 -8.01 13.90
N ARG A 478 19.72 -8.92 14.12
CA ARG A 478 21.11 -8.58 14.46
C ARG A 478 21.78 -7.70 13.39
N SER A 479 21.45 -7.90 12.12
CA SER A 479 22.00 -7.09 11.02
C SER A 479 21.62 -5.60 11.10
N PHE A 480 20.56 -5.25 11.84
CA PHE A 480 20.19 -3.87 12.15
C PHE A 480 21.00 -3.28 13.31
N GLY A 481 21.84 -4.09 13.98
CA GLY A 481 22.54 -3.72 15.21
C GLY A 481 21.60 -3.68 16.43
N LEU A 482 20.65 -4.62 16.48
CA LEU A 482 19.69 -4.80 17.56
C LEU A 482 19.94 -6.13 18.28
N GLU A 483 19.79 -6.15 19.60
CA GLU A 483 19.68 -7.39 20.38
C GLU A 483 18.34 -8.07 20.06
N PRO A 484 18.28 -9.30 19.53
CA PRO A 484 17.01 -9.95 19.21
C PRO A 484 16.32 -10.48 20.47
N ALA A 485 15.06 -10.10 20.69
CA ALA A 485 14.20 -10.70 21.69
C ALA A 485 13.49 -11.94 21.14
N ALA A 486 13.31 -12.99 21.94
CA ALA A 486 12.65 -14.21 21.52
C ALA A 486 11.11 -14.11 21.51
N ASN A 487 10.53 -13.19 22.29
CA ASN A 487 9.08 -13.02 22.44
C ASN A 487 8.71 -11.63 22.95
N MET A 488 7.40 -11.33 22.96
CA MET A 488 6.85 -10.05 23.43
C MET A 488 7.29 -9.69 24.85
N THR A 489 7.34 -10.65 25.78
CA THR A 489 7.74 -10.40 27.17
C THR A 489 9.18 -9.93 27.24
N GLU A 490 10.10 -10.61 26.56
CA GLU A 490 11.50 -10.21 26.49
C GLU A 490 11.67 -8.88 25.75
N ALA A 491 10.87 -8.64 24.71
CA ALA A 491 10.93 -7.39 23.96
C ALA A 491 10.67 -6.16 24.84
N VAL A 492 9.76 -6.25 25.81
CA VAL A 492 9.35 -5.10 26.65
C VAL A 492 9.94 -5.08 28.06
N SER A 493 10.43 -6.22 28.55
CA SER A 493 11.06 -6.32 29.88
C SER A 493 12.25 -5.39 30.01
N GLY A 494 12.15 -4.42 30.93
CA GLY A 494 13.19 -3.43 31.20
C GLY A 494 13.36 -2.37 30.10
N ALA A 495 12.39 -2.24 29.18
CA ALA A 495 12.38 -1.19 28.18
C ALA A 495 11.83 0.11 28.78
N ASN A 496 12.44 1.26 28.47
CA ASN A 496 11.90 2.59 28.76
C ASN A 496 11.12 3.13 27.56
N LEU A 497 11.43 2.66 26.35
CA LEU A 497 10.73 3.04 25.13
C LEU A 497 10.44 1.79 24.30
N ALA A 498 9.16 1.48 24.08
CA ALA A 498 8.72 0.41 23.19
C ALA A 498 8.07 1.02 21.94
N VAL A 499 8.69 0.83 20.77
CA VAL A 499 8.24 1.41 19.50
C VAL A 499 7.66 0.32 18.61
N ILE A 500 6.33 0.29 18.48
CA ILE A 500 5.59 -0.68 17.67
C ILE A 500 5.41 -0.12 16.26
N LEU A 501 6.11 -0.72 15.30
CA LEU A 501 6.20 -0.27 13.90
C LEU A 501 5.37 -1.10 12.93
N ASN A 502 4.69 -2.13 13.43
CA ASN A 502 4.06 -3.14 12.60
C ASN A 502 2.70 -3.55 13.19
N ASN A 503 1.77 -3.97 12.34
CA ASN A 503 0.40 -4.33 12.72
C ASN A 503 0.17 -5.85 12.84
N HIS A 504 1.23 -6.65 12.96
CA HIS A 504 1.12 -8.09 13.13
C HIS A 504 0.28 -8.43 14.39
N PRO A 505 -0.64 -9.40 14.34
CA PRO A 505 -1.50 -9.75 15.49
C PRO A 505 -0.77 -10.09 16.79
N VAL A 506 0.50 -10.50 16.71
CA VAL A 506 1.34 -10.75 17.90
C VAL A 506 1.45 -9.53 18.81
N PHE A 507 1.47 -8.30 18.26
CA PHE A 507 1.62 -7.10 19.08
C PHE A 507 0.39 -6.83 19.93
N THR A 508 -0.76 -7.39 19.55
CA THR A 508 -2.01 -7.37 20.34
C THR A 508 -2.23 -8.63 21.16
N SER A 509 -1.28 -9.57 21.19
CA SER A 509 -1.42 -10.81 21.99
C SER A 509 -1.18 -10.59 23.47
N MET A 510 -0.56 -9.46 23.84
CA MET A 510 -0.39 -9.01 25.22
C MET A 510 -1.26 -7.76 25.43
N PRO A 511 -2.18 -7.75 26.40
CA PRO A 511 -2.93 -6.55 26.77
C PRO A 511 -1.99 -5.38 27.09
N LEU A 512 -2.41 -4.16 26.72
CA LEU A 512 -1.59 -2.97 26.91
C LEU A 512 -1.16 -2.73 28.38
N PRO A 513 -2.02 -2.93 29.41
CA PRO A 513 -1.59 -2.83 30.81
C PRO A 513 -0.49 -3.84 31.18
N ASP A 514 -0.60 -5.08 30.72
CA ASP A 514 0.40 -6.13 30.98
C ASP A 514 1.74 -5.83 30.30
N LEU A 515 1.70 -5.20 29.12
CA LEU A 515 2.88 -4.72 28.41
C LEU A 515 3.55 -3.61 29.22
N ALA A 516 2.77 -2.61 29.63
CA ALA A 516 3.24 -1.47 30.41
C ALA A 516 3.81 -1.86 31.78
N GLU A 517 3.24 -2.86 32.45
CA GLU A 517 3.70 -3.32 33.77
C GLU A 517 5.12 -3.93 33.73
N ARG A 518 5.51 -4.47 32.58
CA ARG A 518 6.81 -5.11 32.36
C ARG A 518 7.91 -4.14 31.96
N MET A 519 7.55 -2.90 31.63
CA MET A 519 8.48 -1.86 31.24
C MET A 519 9.11 -1.20 32.47
N ASP A 520 10.33 -0.69 32.29
CA ASP A 520 10.95 0.18 33.28
C ASP A 520 10.28 1.57 33.23
N ARG A 521 10.22 2.22 34.39
CA ARG A 521 9.59 3.54 34.56
C ARG A 521 10.68 4.61 34.77
N PRO A 522 10.56 5.80 34.16
CA PRO A 522 9.49 6.21 33.27
C PRO A 522 9.52 5.45 31.92
N GLY A 523 8.34 5.07 31.43
CA GLY A 523 8.15 4.21 30.27
C GLY A 523 7.23 4.81 29.21
N VAL A 524 7.55 4.62 27.93
CA VAL A 524 6.75 5.12 26.79
C VAL A 524 6.51 4.00 25.78
N ILE A 525 5.26 3.79 25.41
CA ILE A 525 4.87 2.90 24.31
C ILE A 525 4.41 3.79 23.17
N TYR A 526 5.12 3.72 22.03
CA TYR A 526 4.75 4.42 20.81
C TYR A 526 4.24 3.45 19.76
N ASP A 527 3.01 3.64 19.31
CA ASP A 527 2.33 2.73 18.40
C ASP A 527 2.02 3.41 17.06
N PHE A 528 2.81 3.08 16.04
CA PHE A 528 2.63 3.61 14.69
C PHE A 528 1.32 3.17 14.02
N TRP A 529 0.75 2.05 14.45
CA TRP A 529 -0.39 1.41 13.78
C TRP A 529 -1.69 1.51 14.56
N ASN A 530 -1.67 2.10 15.76
CA ASN A 530 -2.81 2.13 16.67
C ASN A 530 -3.38 0.71 16.87
N ASN A 531 -2.51 -0.24 17.18
CA ASN A 531 -2.84 -1.61 17.54
C ASN A 531 -3.73 -1.67 18.79
N PHE A 532 -3.58 -0.70 19.70
CA PHE A 532 -4.40 -0.56 20.90
C PHE A 532 -5.36 0.63 20.81
N ASN A 533 -6.42 0.60 21.61
CA ASN A 533 -7.33 1.73 21.76
C ASN A 533 -6.90 2.58 22.95
N SER A 534 -6.61 3.86 22.72
CA SER A 534 -6.16 4.80 23.75
C SER A 534 -7.27 5.27 24.70
N ARG A 535 -8.55 5.09 24.36
CA ARG A 535 -9.64 5.81 25.05
C ARG A 535 -9.93 5.38 26.48
N ASP A 536 -9.59 4.17 26.90
CA ASP A 536 -9.91 3.66 28.25
C ASP A 536 -8.83 2.68 28.74
N VAL A 537 -7.59 3.15 28.82
CA VAL A 537 -6.48 2.33 29.33
C VAL A 537 -6.13 2.77 30.75
N ASP A 538 -6.13 1.80 31.66
CA ASP A 538 -5.56 1.92 33.00
C ASP A 538 -4.08 1.49 32.90
N LEU A 539 -3.18 2.46 32.94
CA LEU A 539 -1.74 2.24 32.81
C LEU A 539 -1.08 2.46 34.16
N PRO A 540 -0.01 1.73 34.48
CA PRO A 540 0.75 1.99 35.70
C PRO A 540 1.34 3.41 35.70
N ASP A 541 1.43 4.01 36.88
CA ASP A 541 2.04 5.33 37.07
C ASP A 541 3.45 5.39 36.46
N GLY A 542 3.78 6.52 35.83
CA GLY A 542 5.06 6.70 35.16
C GLY A 542 5.17 6.03 33.77
N THR A 543 4.09 5.42 33.27
CA THR A 543 4.02 4.89 31.90
C THR A 543 3.06 5.68 31.03
N ALA A 544 3.45 5.92 29.77
CA ALA A 544 2.63 6.58 28.77
C ALA A 544 2.41 5.70 27.53
N TYR A 545 1.20 5.77 26.98
CA TYR A 545 0.89 5.23 25.65
C TYR A 545 0.59 6.36 24.69
N VAL A 546 1.27 6.36 23.55
CA VAL A 546 1.09 7.32 22.47
C VAL A 546 0.94 6.55 21.16
N ALA A 547 0.01 6.98 20.31
CA ALA A 547 -0.16 6.40 18.99
C ALA A 547 -0.12 7.48 17.90
N LEU A 548 0.35 7.11 16.70
CA LEU A 548 0.39 8.01 15.55
C LEU A 548 -1.00 8.57 15.25
N GLY A 549 -1.13 9.90 15.20
CA GLY A 549 -2.40 10.57 14.95
C GLY A 549 -3.35 10.63 16.15
N SER A 550 -2.87 10.31 17.36
CA SER A 550 -3.64 10.40 18.60
C SER A 550 -2.78 10.95 19.76
N HIS A 551 -1.83 11.86 19.49
CA HIS A 551 -0.92 12.38 20.52
C HIS A 551 -1.63 13.10 21.68
N GLY A 552 -2.66 13.91 21.39
CA GLY A 552 -3.43 14.60 22.44
C GLY A 552 -4.39 13.71 23.23
N ALA A 553 -4.64 12.48 22.77
CA ALA A 553 -5.37 11.46 23.54
C ALA A 553 -4.43 10.59 24.41
N ALA A 554 -3.15 10.93 24.48
CA ALA A 554 -2.19 10.25 25.35
C ALA A 554 -2.63 10.40 26.80
N ARG A 555 -2.87 9.26 27.47
CA ARG A 555 -3.05 9.25 28.92
C ARG A 555 -1.66 9.28 29.55
N TYR A 556 -1.32 10.41 30.15
CA TYR A 556 -0.20 10.53 31.06
C TYR A 556 -0.69 10.06 32.43
N ALA A 557 -0.33 8.84 32.85
CA ALA A 557 -0.50 8.45 34.24
C ALA A 557 0.48 9.29 35.06
N HIS A 558 -0.03 10.36 35.70
CA HIS A 558 0.67 11.38 36.50
C HIS A 558 2.20 11.23 36.51
N VAL A 559 2.86 11.73 35.46
CA VAL A 559 4.31 11.95 35.47
C VAL A 559 4.52 13.30 36.17
N ALA A 560 4.33 13.30 37.49
CA ALA A 560 4.51 14.47 38.34
C ALA A 560 5.98 14.65 38.73
#